data_AF-A0A358SVC7-F1
#
_entry.id   AF-A0A358SVC7-F1
#
_cell.length_a   1.000
_cell.length_b   1.000
_cell.length_c   1.000
_cell.angle_alpha   90.00
_cell.angle_beta   90.00
_cell.angle_gamma   90.00
#
_symmetry.space_group_name_H-M   'P 1'
#
loop_
_entity.id
_entity.type
_entity.pdbx_description
1 polymer ?
#
loop_
_entity_poly.entity_id
_entity_poly.type
_entity_poly.pdbx_seq_one_letter_code
_entity_poly.pdbx_strand_id
1 'polypeptide(L)'
;MKAWLARAAMAGCGMLAALLAPAAAMAAGGAATQAHGAGRSVVLITIPGLRWTDITPAVTPVLWRLAADGSAGSLVAKTALTGSCPADSYLTLNSGASAQYRLPSGRCAPLPAVTPTAAAPASSTTSQNEAWPAHLAAMPRLVRYNEQFSTRPDWGLLATAAGPGQCATAVGPGGALALASQAGNVASYVPGAGTDARSAIRNCPLTVAGLGSLPPASARQGPAARARALRSADQAAERIIAAAPAGAIVVVAGLADGPVPHLQAIIVSGPGYSRGLLTAASTRRPGLVTITDLTVSVLRWRAQPRPAAAVGSPIMR
;
A
#
# COMPACT_ATOMS: atom_id res chain seq x y z
N MET A 1 56.23 -22.73 31.12
CA MET A 1 57.12 -23.60 31.93
C MET A 1 56.76 -23.40 33.41
N LYS A 2 56.41 -24.49 34.11
CA LYS A 2 56.34 -24.69 35.58
C LYS A 2 55.32 -23.80 36.35
N ALA A 3 54.25 -24.36 36.95
CA ALA A 3 54.24 -25.10 38.23
C ALA A 3 54.81 -24.26 39.40
N TRP A 4 54.25 -24.11 40.60
CA TRP A 4 53.34 -24.94 41.40
C TRP A 4 53.02 -24.20 42.74
N LEU A 5 51.81 -24.43 43.27
CA LEU A 5 51.39 -24.65 44.69
C LEU A 5 51.60 -23.65 45.85
N ALA A 6 50.51 -23.44 46.62
CA ALA A 6 50.39 -23.55 48.09
C ALA A 6 48.88 -23.49 48.47
N ARG A 7 48.18 -24.60 48.79
CA ARG A 7 47.97 -25.28 50.09
C ARG A 7 47.53 -24.39 51.28
N ALA A 8 46.28 -24.54 51.72
CA ALA A 8 45.81 -24.66 53.13
C ALA A 8 44.26 -24.78 53.10
N ALA A 9 43.62 -25.94 53.26
CA ALA A 9 43.39 -26.72 54.48
C ALA A 9 42.58 -25.97 55.56
N MET A 10 41.28 -26.26 55.66
CA MET A 10 40.63 -26.45 56.95
C MET A 10 39.35 -27.28 56.81
N ALA A 11 39.33 -28.38 57.56
CA ALA A 11 38.24 -29.34 57.68
C ALA A 11 37.23 -28.84 58.72
N GLY A 12 35.94 -29.07 58.47
CA GLY A 12 34.86 -28.83 59.43
C GLY A 12 33.70 -29.79 59.16
N CYS A 13 33.51 -30.72 60.08
CA CYS A 13 32.65 -31.89 60.03
C CYS A 13 31.16 -31.52 60.25
N GLY A 14 30.24 -32.14 59.51
CA GLY A 14 28.79 -32.00 59.72
C GLY A 14 28.00 -32.93 58.81
N MET A 15 27.78 -34.16 59.28
CA MET A 15 27.08 -35.24 58.58
C MET A 15 25.55 -35.13 58.78
N LEU A 16 24.82 -35.67 57.78
CA LEU A 16 23.42 -36.17 57.78
C LEU A 16 22.35 -35.28 57.12
N ALA A 17 21.96 -35.65 55.88
CA ALA A 17 20.75 -36.46 55.64
C ALA A 17 20.46 -36.55 54.13
N ALA A 18 20.24 -37.78 53.67
CA ALA A 18 19.94 -38.14 52.28
C ALA A 18 18.52 -37.70 51.87
N LEU A 19 18.36 -37.26 50.62
CA LEU A 19 17.12 -37.38 49.84
C LEU A 19 17.45 -37.49 48.34
N LEU A 20 17.00 -38.60 47.77
CA LEU A 20 17.03 -38.95 46.37
C LEU A 20 16.10 -38.05 45.54
N ALA A 21 16.55 -37.57 44.37
CA ALA A 21 15.95 -37.86 43.05
C ALA A 21 16.40 -36.84 41.97
N PRO A 22 16.62 -37.29 40.73
CA PRO A 22 16.98 -36.43 39.60
C PRO A 22 15.72 -35.91 38.90
N ALA A 23 15.67 -34.61 38.59
CA ALA A 23 14.68 -34.06 37.67
C ALA A 23 15.40 -33.35 36.52
N ALA A 24 15.84 -34.14 35.55
CA ALA A 24 16.07 -33.65 34.20
C ALA A 24 14.71 -33.26 33.60
N ALA A 25 14.26 -32.05 33.90
CA ALA A 25 13.13 -31.46 33.19
C ALA A 25 13.66 -30.89 31.88
N MET A 26 13.49 -31.68 30.81
CA MET A 26 13.55 -31.19 29.45
C MET A 26 12.55 -30.04 29.31
N ALA A 27 13.07 -28.81 29.30
CA ALA A 27 12.33 -27.69 28.74
C ALA A 27 12.28 -27.88 27.23
N ALA A 28 11.38 -28.76 26.78
CA ALA A 28 10.81 -28.66 25.45
C ALA A 28 10.05 -27.32 25.42
N GLY A 29 10.79 -26.23 25.21
CA GLY A 29 10.26 -24.97 24.79
C GLY A 29 9.64 -25.23 23.42
N GLY A 30 8.36 -25.62 23.44
CA GLY A 30 7.52 -25.54 22.26
C GLY A 30 7.62 -24.12 21.78
N ALA A 31 8.46 -23.89 20.78
CA ALA A 31 8.40 -22.71 19.97
C ALA A 31 6.97 -22.70 19.46
N ALA A 32 6.13 -21.87 20.09
CA ALA A 32 4.83 -21.53 19.58
C ALA A 32 5.10 -21.04 18.17
N THR A 33 4.91 -21.92 17.21
CA THR A 33 4.94 -21.58 15.81
C THR A 33 3.72 -20.71 15.70
N GLN A 34 3.91 -19.39 15.83
CA GLN A 34 2.89 -18.45 15.44
C GLN A 34 2.60 -18.83 14.01
N ALA A 35 1.46 -19.50 13.80
CA ALA A 35 0.88 -19.62 12.49
C ALA A 35 0.82 -18.18 12.00
N HIS A 36 1.71 -17.80 11.08
CA HIS A 36 1.62 -16.54 10.39
C HIS A 36 0.26 -16.60 9.72
N GLY A 37 -0.73 -15.95 10.35
CA GLY A 37 -2.10 -15.96 9.88
C GLY A 37 -2.08 -15.55 8.43
N ALA A 38 -2.82 -16.28 7.59
CA ALA A 38 -2.96 -15.94 6.18
C ALA A 38 -3.19 -14.43 6.05
N GLY A 39 -2.40 -13.77 5.19
CA GLY A 39 -2.46 -12.31 5.03
C GLY A 39 -3.89 -11.84 4.77
N ARG A 40 -4.24 -10.65 5.30
CA ARG A 40 -5.59 -10.07 5.15
C ARG A 40 -5.78 -9.48 3.77
N SER A 41 -6.95 -9.57 3.16
CA SER A 41 -7.19 -8.87 1.90
C SER A 41 -6.99 -7.36 2.07
N VAL A 42 -6.45 -6.70 1.04
CA VAL A 42 -6.18 -5.25 1.07
C VAL A 42 -6.87 -4.57 -0.10
N VAL A 43 -7.60 -3.50 0.19
CA VAL A 43 -8.24 -2.64 -0.79
C VAL A 43 -7.69 -1.22 -0.62
N LEU A 44 -6.83 -0.81 -1.54
CA LEU A 44 -6.20 0.51 -1.56
C LEU A 44 -6.91 1.41 -2.58
N ILE A 45 -7.69 2.36 -2.08
CA ILE A 45 -8.37 3.39 -2.86
C ILE A 45 -7.51 4.64 -2.88
N THR A 46 -7.22 5.14 -4.07
CA THR A 46 -6.33 6.27 -4.29
C THR A 46 -7.05 7.37 -5.05
N ILE A 47 -6.93 8.60 -4.54
CA ILE A 47 -7.61 9.78 -5.08
C ILE A 47 -6.59 10.91 -5.18
N PRO A 48 -5.89 11.05 -6.33
CA PRO A 48 -4.86 12.07 -6.40
C PRO A 48 -5.37 13.50 -6.13
N GLY A 49 -4.69 14.22 -5.23
CA GLY A 49 -5.03 15.56 -4.79
C GLY A 49 -6.07 15.64 -3.65
N LEU A 50 -6.49 14.52 -3.05
CA LEU A 50 -7.44 14.49 -1.94
C LEU A 50 -6.81 15.02 -0.63
N ARG A 51 -7.46 16.04 -0.05
CA ARG A 51 -7.03 16.70 1.19
C ARG A 51 -8.10 16.56 2.27
N TRP A 52 -7.71 16.79 3.52
CA TRP A 52 -8.64 16.74 4.65
C TRP A 52 -9.80 17.75 4.52
N THR A 53 -9.57 18.91 3.88
CA THR A 53 -10.61 19.90 3.60
C THR A 53 -11.68 19.42 2.61
N ASP A 54 -11.41 18.33 1.87
CA ASP A 54 -12.38 17.75 0.94
C ASP A 54 -13.27 16.67 1.59
N ILE A 55 -12.91 16.23 2.80
CA ILE A 55 -13.61 15.17 3.53
C ILE A 55 -14.66 15.82 4.43
N THR A 56 -15.93 15.80 3.99
CA THR A 56 -17.04 16.48 4.66
C THR A 56 -18.31 15.63 4.62
N PRO A 57 -19.22 15.75 5.59
CA PRO A 57 -20.49 15.03 5.57
C PRO A 57 -21.36 15.30 4.32
N ALA A 58 -21.24 16.50 3.75
CA ALA A 58 -22.12 16.95 2.66
C ALA A 58 -21.62 16.53 1.26
N VAL A 59 -20.30 16.52 1.04
CA VAL A 59 -19.72 16.26 -0.30
C VAL A 59 -19.18 14.85 -0.42
N THR A 60 -18.63 14.31 0.67
CA THR A 60 -17.94 13.02 0.71
C THR A 60 -18.37 12.21 1.95
N PRO A 61 -19.66 11.91 2.11
CA PRO A 61 -20.20 11.25 3.28
C PRO A 61 -19.59 9.86 3.55
N VAL A 62 -19.19 9.12 2.50
CA VAL A 62 -18.58 7.79 2.67
C VAL A 62 -17.18 7.92 3.25
N LEU A 63 -16.36 8.81 2.69
CA LEU A 63 -15.03 9.08 3.23
C LEU A 63 -15.08 9.70 4.63
N TRP A 64 -16.08 10.55 4.90
CA TRP A 64 -16.30 11.14 6.22
C TRP A 64 -16.57 10.08 7.29
N ARG A 65 -17.47 9.12 7.02
CA ARG A 65 -17.73 8.00 7.94
C ARG A 65 -16.51 7.11 8.10
N LEU A 66 -15.81 6.80 7.00
CA LEU A 66 -14.58 6.01 7.07
C LEU A 66 -13.51 6.68 7.93
N ALA A 67 -13.35 8.00 7.84
CA ALA A 67 -12.43 8.77 8.67
C ALA A 67 -12.83 8.76 10.15
N ALA A 68 -14.14 8.80 10.43
CA ALA A 68 -14.67 8.78 11.78
C ALA A 68 -14.44 7.42 12.47
N ASP A 69 -14.48 6.32 11.72
CA ASP A 69 -14.40 4.97 12.31
C ASP A 69 -13.00 4.36 12.19
N GLY A 70 -12.23 4.76 11.19
CA GLY A 70 -10.86 4.33 10.94
C GLY A 70 -9.79 5.14 11.68
N SER A 71 -8.54 4.85 11.36
CA SER A 71 -7.37 5.62 11.79
C SER A 71 -6.99 6.63 10.71
N ALA A 72 -6.75 7.88 11.11
CA ALA A 72 -6.53 9.01 10.23
C ALA A 72 -5.08 9.49 10.25
N GLY A 73 -4.61 10.05 9.14
CA GLY A 73 -3.31 10.73 9.08
C GLY A 73 -3.19 11.67 7.89
N SER A 74 -2.06 12.36 7.84
CA SER A 74 -1.60 13.14 6.71
C SER A 74 -0.53 12.35 5.96
N LEU A 75 -0.69 12.24 4.64
CA LEU A 75 0.25 11.59 3.74
C LEU A 75 1.16 12.64 3.09
N VAL A 76 2.46 12.44 3.21
CA VAL A 76 3.48 13.13 2.45
C VAL A 76 3.66 12.39 1.12
N ALA A 77 3.18 13.00 0.02
CA ALA A 77 3.27 12.45 -1.33
C ALA A 77 4.66 12.66 -1.97
N LYS A 78 5.66 13.12 -1.21
CA LYS A 78 6.98 13.59 -1.70
C LYS A 78 7.58 12.62 -2.73
N THR A 79 7.64 13.10 -3.97
CA THR A 79 8.45 12.54 -5.04
C THR A 79 9.72 13.37 -5.20
N ALA A 80 10.61 13.02 -6.13
CA ALA A 80 11.93 13.64 -6.25
C ALA A 80 11.93 15.11 -6.74
N LEU A 81 10.77 15.71 -7.04
CA LEU A 81 10.61 17.09 -7.52
C LEU A 81 9.82 17.96 -6.52
N THR A 82 9.91 19.29 -6.66
CA THR A 82 9.05 20.26 -5.93
C THR A 82 7.63 20.20 -6.47
N GLY A 83 6.80 19.38 -5.82
CA GLY A 83 5.47 19.00 -6.31
C GLY A 83 5.51 17.64 -7.02
N SER A 84 4.46 16.86 -6.85
CA SER A 84 4.33 15.51 -7.39
C SER A 84 3.12 15.41 -8.31
N CYS A 85 3.35 14.83 -9.49
CA CYS A 85 2.28 14.48 -10.40
C CYS A 85 1.67 13.12 -10.03
N PRO A 86 0.40 12.88 -10.39
CA PRO A 86 -0.25 11.60 -10.14
C PRO A 86 0.58 10.40 -10.62
N ALA A 87 1.18 10.49 -11.81
CA ALA A 87 2.03 9.43 -12.35
C ALA A 87 3.26 9.13 -11.45
N ASP A 88 3.93 10.16 -10.93
CA ASP A 88 5.09 10.01 -10.02
C ASP A 88 4.69 9.28 -8.74
N SER A 89 3.54 9.65 -8.17
CA SER A 89 3.01 9.01 -6.96
C SER A 89 2.65 7.55 -7.20
N TYR A 90 2.01 7.22 -8.32
CA TYR A 90 1.71 5.81 -8.64
C TYR A 90 2.97 4.99 -8.91
N LEU A 91 3.99 5.55 -9.58
CA LEU A 91 5.28 4.88 -9.76
C LEU A 91 6.02 4.70 -8.42
N THR A 92 5.91 5.67 -7.51
CA THR A 92 6.49 5.59 -6.17
C THR A 92 5.78 4.51 -5.34
N LEU A 93 4.46 4.45 -5.42
CA LEU A 93 3.65 3.42 -4.77
C LEU A 93 3.95 2.02 -5.35
N ASN A 94 4.08 1.93 -6.67
CA ASN A 94 4.45 0.69 -7.40
C ASN A 94 5.78 0.13 -6.91
N SER A 95 6.79 0.99 -6.77
CA SER A 95 8.18 0.58 -6.60
C SER A 95 8.72 0.66 -5.18
N GLY A 96 7.96 1.22 -4.24
CA GLY A 96 8.36 1.38 -2.84
C GLY A 96 9.51 2.37 -2.61
N ALA A 97 9.92 3.12 -3.63
CA ALA A 97 10.91 4.20 -3.55
C ALA A 97 10.49 5.35 -4.47
N SER A 98 11.00 6.56 -4.21
CA SER A 98 10.65 7.73 -5.04
C SER A 98 11.00 7.50 -6.50
N ALA A 99 10.00 7.67 -7.35
CA ALA A 99 10.09 7.52 -8.80
C ALA A 99 9.51 8.74 -9.51
N GLN A 100 10.01 9.01 -10.71
CA GLN A 100 9.61 10.12 -11.55
C GLN A 100 9.01 9.64 -12.86
N TYR A 101 7.97 10.32 -13.30
CA TYR A 101 7.45 10.25 -14.65
C TYR A 101 8.10 11.36 -15.49
N ARG A 102 8.46 11.05 -16.73
CA ARG A 102 9.02 12.06 -17.64
C ARG A 102 7.97 13.14 -17.92
N LEU A 103 8.13 14.33 -17.36
CA LEU A 103 7.27 15.48 -17.66
C LEU A 103 7.59 16.06 -19.04
N PRO A 104 6.63 16.14 -19.98
CA PRO A 104 6.87 16.75 -21.28
C PRO A 104 7.05 18.28 -21.22
N SER A 105 6.48 18.96 -20.22
CA SER A 105 6.42 20.44 -20.18
C SER A 105 5.90 21.03 -18.85
N GLY A 106 6.59 20.85 -17.72
CA GLY A 106 6.28 21.54 -16.44
C GLY A 106 4.86 21.34 -15.84
N ARG A 107 4.00 20.59 -16.53
CA ARG A 107 2.63 20.21 -16.15
C ARG A 107 2.58 18.70 -16.02
N CYS A 108 1.66 18.22 -15.19
CA CYS A 108 1.43 16.79 -15.06
C CYS A 108 0.89 16.20 -16.36
N ALA A 109 1.65 15.24 -16.90
CA ALA A 109 1.21 14.42 -18.02
C ALA A 109 0.03 13.53 -17.61
N PRO A 110 -0.84 13.14 -18.56
CA PRO A 110 -1.82 12.11 -18.32
C PRO A 110 -1.14 10.78 -17.97
N LEU A 111 -1.86 9.93 -17.24
CA LEU A 111 -1.40 8.56 -16.97
C LEU A 111 -1.25 7.79 -18.30
N PRO A 112 -0.26 6.90 -18.40
CA PRO A 112 -0.06 6.08 -19.59
C PRO A 112 -1.31 5.24 -19.93
N ALA A 113 -1.53 5.02 -21.23
CA ALA A 113 -2.62 4.18 -21.69
C ALA A 113 -2.46 2.73 -21.21
N VAL A 114 -3.59 2.10 -20.90
CA VAL A 114 -3.69 0.70 -20.50
C VAL A 114 -4.38 -0.04 -21.64
N THR A 115 -3.74 -1.07 -22.18
CA THR A 115 -4.29 -1.86 -23.29
C THR A 115 -4.52 -3.31 -22.85
N PRO A 116 -5.54 -4.01 -23.35
CA PRO A 116 -5.66 -5.45 -23.17
C PRO A 116 -4.41 -6.15 -23.71
N THR A 117 -3.97 -7.22 -23.04
CA THR A 117 -3.01 -8.15 -23.65
C THR A 117 -3.74 -8.94 -24.73
N ALA A 118 -3.14 -9.09 -25.92
CA ALA A 118 -3.77 -9.68 -27.12
C ALA A 118 -4.28 -11.14 -26.99
N ALA A 119 -4.28 -11.71 -25.79
CA ALA A 119 -4.84 -13.02 -25.45
C ALA A 119 -6.31 -12.95 -24.98
N ALA A 120 -6.98 -11.79 -25.03
CA ALA A 120 -8.43 -11.75 -24.88
C ALA A 120 -9.07 -12.39 -26.14
N PRO A 121 -9.82 -13.50 -26.03
CA PRO A 121 -10.34 -14.19 -27.20
C PRO A 121 -11.22 -13.26 -28.06
N ALA A 122 -10.84 -13.11 -29.34
CA ALA A 122 -11.48 -12.22 -30.32
C ALA A 122 -12.95 -12.58 -30.66
N SER A 123 -13.49 -13.65 -30.05
CA SER A 123 -14.81 -14.19 -30.37
C SER A 123 -15.74 -14.27 -29.16
N SER A 124 -15.36 -13.65 -28.04
CA SER A 124 -16.24 -13.63 -26.88
C SER A 124 -17.11 -12.37 -26.92
N THR A 125 -18.39 -12.56 -27.23
CA THR A 125 -19.48 -11.69 -26.76
C THR A 125 -19.56 -11.61 -25.23
N THR A 126 -18.57 -12.17 -24.50
CA THR A 126 -18.28 -11.81 -23.11
C THR A 126 -18.16 -10.32 -23.04
N SER A 127 -19.16 -9.74 -22.38
CA SER A 127 -19.30 -8.33 -22.07
C SER A 127 -17.94 -7.68 -21.80
N GLN A 128 -17.75 -6.42 -22.20
CA GLN A 128 -16.61 -5.56 -21.83
C GLN A 128 -16.50 -5.29 -20.31
N ASN A 129 -17.07 -6.19 -19.50
CA ASN A 129 -17.53 -6.03 -18.14
C ASN A 129 -16.91 -7.09 -17.20
N GLU A 130 -15.88 -7.81 -17.63
CA GLU A 130 -15.10 -8.72 -16.77
C GLU A 130 -13.68 -8.18 -16.62
N ALA A 131 -12.94 -8.53 -15.56
CA ALA A 131 -11.55 -8.10 -15.44
C ALA A 131 -10.64 -8.85 -16.42
N TRP A 132 -9.69 -8.16 -17.05
CA TRP A 132 -8.78 -8.76 -18.03
C TRP A 132 -7.30 -8.51 -17.70
N PRO A 133 -6.38 -9.37 -18.16
CA PRO A 133 -4.96 -9.06 -18.17
C PRO A 133 -4.68 -7.86 -19.08
N ALA A 134 -3.91 -6.91 -18.58
CA ALA A 134 -3.61 -5.67 -19.28
C ALA A 134 -2.10 -5.39 -19.34
N HIS A 135 -1.73 -4.44 -20.19
CA HIS A 135 -0.35 -4.06 -20.42
C HIS A 135 -0.19 -2.53 -20.48
N LEU A 136 0.88 -2.03 -19.87
CA LEU A 136 1.33 -0.65 -19.95
C LEU A 136 2.67 -0.59 -20.69
N ALA A 137 2.59 -0.36 -22.01
CA ALA A 137 3.77 -0.29 -22.89
C ALA A 137 4.79 0.80 -22.47
N ALA A 138 4.37 1.77 -21.66
CA ALA A 138 5.24 2.82 -21.14
C ALA A 138 6.24 2.34 -20.07
N MET A 139 5.96 1.25 -19.34
CA MET A 139 6.75 0.84 -18.17
C MET A 139 8.23 0.63 -18.45
N PRO A 140 8.67 -0.12 -19.48
CA PRO A 140 10.10 -0.30 -19.77
C PRO A 140 10.87 1.02 -19.99
N ARG A 141 10.21 2.01 -20.59
CA ARG A 141 10.81 3.34 -20.78
C ARG A 141 10.85 4.15 -19.48
N LEU A 142 9.85 4.00 -18.61
CA LEU A 142 9.81 4.67 -17.31
C LEU A 142 10.87 4.10 -16.36
N VAL A 143 11.07 2.79 -16.37
CA VAL A 143 12.14 2.09 -15.64
C VAL A 143 13.49 2.69 -16.03
N ARG A 144 13.83 2.66 -17.33
CA ARG A 144 15.08 3.22 -17.86
C ARG A 144 15.25 4.71 -17.54
N TYR A 145 14.16 5.49 -17.61
CA TYR A 145 14.22 6.91 -17.28
C TYR A 145 14.63 7.15 -15.81
N ASN A 146 14.28 6.26 -14.90
CA ASN A 146 14.58 6.43 -13.48
C ASN A 146 15.96 5.89 -13.07
N GLU A 147 16.64 5.12 -13.92
CA GLU A 147 18.02 4.64 -13.69
C GLU A 147 19.04 5.77 -13.52
N GLN A 148 18.71 6.98 -13.99
CA GLN A 148 19.55 8.17 -13.82
C GLN A 148 19.51 8.76 -12.39
N PHE A 149 18.55 8.34 -11.56
CA PHE A 149 18.40 8.84 -10.19
C PHE A 149 19.06 7.89 -9.20
N SER A 150 19.46 8.42 -8.04
CA SER A 150 20.06 7.64 -6.96
C SER A 150 19.05 6.85 -6.12
N THR A 151 17.75 7.04 -6.37
CA THR A 151 16.70 6.23 -5.76
C THR A 151 16.80 4.82 -6.35
N ARG A 152 16.49 3.79 -5.55
CA ARG A 152 16.49 2.39 -6.02
C ARG A 152 15.07 1.83 -6.06
N PRO A 153 14.23 2.24 -7.03
CA PRO A 153 12.91 1.64 -7.25
C PRO A 153 12.98 0.14 -7.48
N ASP A 154 12.15 -0.62 -6.77
CA ASP A 154 11.93 -2.05 -7.02
C ASP A 154 10.64 -2.22 -7.85
N TRP A 155 10.76 -2.20 -9.18
CA TRP A 155 9.60 -2.07 -10.08
C TRP A 155 8.64 -3.25 -9.99
N GLY A 156 7.37 -2.96 -9.69
CA GLY A 156 6.34 -3.98 -9.47
C GLY A 156 6.30 -4.52 -8.04
N LEU A 157 7.07 -3.96 -7.10
CA LEU A 157 7.09 -4.40 -5.70
C LEU A 157 5.69 -4.48 -5.09
N LEU A 158 4.82 -3.49 -5.31
CA LEU A 158 3.46 -3.54 -4.76
C LEU A 158 2.66 -4.75 -5.24
N ALA A 159 2.82 -5.13 -6.51
CA ALA A 159 2.09 -6.26 -7.08
C ALA A 159 2.47 -7.59 -6.40
N THR A 160 3.71 -7.71 -5.91
CA THR A 160 4.17 -8.88 -5.16
C THR A 160 3.37 -9.10 -3.87
N ALA A 161 2.72 -8.06 -3.33
CA ALA A 161 1.84 -8.19 -2.16
C ALA A 161 0.59 -9.06 -2.42
N ALA A 162 0.26 -9.35 -3.69
CA ALA A 162 -0.75 -10.35 -4.03
C ALA A 162 -0.44 -11.73 -3.42
N GLY A 163 0.85 -12.06 -3.29
CA GLY A 163 1.33 -13.33 -2.76
C GLY A 163 1.13 -14.50 -3.73
N PRO A 164 1.02 -15.74 -3.22
CA PRO A 164 0.79 -16.92 -4.05
C PRO A 164 -0.43 -16.74 -4.98
N GLY A 165 -0.28 -17.11 -6.26
CA GLY A 165 -1.31 -16.89 -7.29
C GLY A 165 -1.29 -15.50 -7.93
N GLN A 166 -0.55 -14.53 -7.38
CA GLN A 166 -0.26 -13.22 -7.99
C GLN A 166 -1.51 -12.45 -8.49
N CYS A 167 -2.67 -12.68 -7.85
CA CYS A 167 -3.92 -12.02 -8.19
C CYS A 167 -3.98 -10.64 -7.52
N ALA A 168 -3.86 -9.59 -8.31
CA ALA A 168 -4.14 -8.23 -7.89
C ALA A 168 -5.05 -7.53 -8.91
N THR A 169 -6.13 -6.94 -8.43
CA THR A 169 -7.07 -6.17 -9.26
C THR A 169 -6.67 -4.70 -9.29
N ALA A 170 -6.41 -4.21 -10.49
CA ALA A 170 -6.23 -2.81 -10.80
C ALA A 170 -7.55 -2.19 -11.28
N VAL A 171 -8.03 -1.16 -10.58
CA VAL A 171 -9.20 -0.37 -11.01
C VAL A 171 -8.72 0.97 -11.54
N GLY A 172 -8.96 1.23 -12.83
CA GLY A 172 -8.60 2.44 -13.54
C GLY A 172 -7.09 2.60 -13.79
N PRO A 173 -6.68 3.57 -14.64
CA PRO A 173 -5.28 3.70 -15.07
C PRO A 173 -4.28 3.89 -13.94
N GLY A 174 -4.69 4.53 -12.84
CA GLY A 174 -3.85 4.70 -11.65
C GLY A 174 -3.58 3.37 -10.93
N GLY A 175 -4.61 2.53 -10.76
CA GLY A 175 -4.45 1.19 -10.22
C GLY A 175 -3.57 0.31 -11.10
N ALA A 176 -3.71 0.45 -12.43
CA ALA A 176 -2.89 -0.29 -13.39
C ALA A 176 -1.42 0.11 -13.28
N LEU A 177 -1.12 1.42 -13.21
CA LEU A 177 0.24 1.90 -13.02
C LEU A 177 0.84 1.48 -11.66
N ALA A 178 0.02 1.44 -10.61
CA ALA A 178 0.45 1.00 -9.28
C ALA A 178 0.79 -0.50 -9.23
N LEU A 179 0.09 -1.34 -10.00
CA LEU A 179 0.24 -2.80 -9.99
C LEU A 179 1.01 -3.37 -11.19
N ALA A 180 1.53 -2.50 -12.07
CA ALA A 180 2.29 -2.95 -13.24
C ALA A 180 3.62 -3.60 -12.82
N SER A 181 3.98 -4.72 -13.46
CA SER A 181 5.33 -5.25 -13.37
C SER A 181 6.36 -4.33 -14.05
N GLN A 182 7.65 -4.59 -13.89
CA GLN A 182 8.72 -3.90 -14.62
C GLN A 182 8.51 -3.95 -16.16
N ALA A 183 7.95 -5.05 -16.67
CA ALA A 183 7.63 -5.21 -18.08
C ALA A 183 6.32 -4.51 -18.50
N GLY A 184 5.52 -4.03 -17.54
CA GLY A 184 4.22 -3.39 -17.79
C GLY A 184 3.01 -4.30 -17.67
N ASN A 185 3.16 -5.54 -17.22
CA ASN A 185 2.04 -6.47 -17.12
C ASN A 185 1.18 -6.19 -15.88
N VAL A 186 -0.14 -6.26 -16.03
CA VAL A 186 -1.15 -6.15 -14.97
C VAL A 186 -2.04 -7.37 -15.02
N ALA A 187 -2.13 -8.12 -13.91
CA ALA A 187 -2.78 -9.43 -13.88
C ALA A 187 -4.30 -9.36 -14.10
N SER A 188 -4.99 -8.43 -13.42
CA SER A 188 -6.44 -8.26 -13.49
C SER A 188 -6.75 -6.76 -13.52
N TYR A 189 -7.38 -6.27 -14.58
CA TYR A 189 -7.69 -4.87 -14.78
C TYR A 189 -9.17 -4.65 -15.09
N VAL A 190 -9.74 -3.61 -14.48
CA VAL A 190 -11.05 -3.05 -14.85
C VAL A 190 -10.91 -1.53 -15.05
N PRO A 191 -11.53 -0.92 -16.07
CA PRO A 191 -11.33 0.50 -16.37
C PRO A 191 -11.84 1.48 -15.30
N GLY A 192 -12.78 1.06 -14.47
CA GLY A 192 -13.39 1.90 -13.44
C GLY A 192 -14.20 1.12 -12.42
N ALA A 193 -14.70 1.81 -11.39
CA ALA A 193 -15.42 1.21 -10.26
C ALA A 193 -16.91 0.92 -10.57
N GLY A 194 -17.20 0.38 -11.76
CA GLY A 194 -18.55 -0.07 -12.16
C GLY A 194 -18.98 -1.36 -11.46
N THR A 195 -20.09 -1.95 -11.89
CA THR A 195 -20.56 -3.27 -11.42
C THR A 195 -19.49 -4.35 -11.52
N ASP A 196 -18.67 -4.24 -12.55
CA ASP A 196 -17.67 -5.20 -13.01
C ASP A 196 -16.47 -5.24 -12.08
N ALA A 197 -16.19 -4.12 -11.41
CA ALA A 197 -15.16 -4.07 -10.38
C ALA A 197 -15.53 -4.94 -9.17
N ARG A 198 -16.82 -5.16 -8.87
CA ARG A 198 -17.24 -5.88 -7.66
C ARG A 198 -16.76 -7.34 -7.66
N SER A 199 -16.94 -8.06 -8.76
CA SER A 199 -16.49 -9.45 -8.86
C SER A 199 -14.96 -9.53 -8.82
N ALA A 200 -14.29 -8.66 -9.56
CA ALA A 200 -12.83 -8.58 -9.59
C ALA A 200 -12.23 -8.33 -8.19
N ILE A 201 -12.76 -7.35 -7.46
CA ILE A 201 -12.31 -6.99 -6.10
C ILE A 201 -12.50 -8.14 -5.11
N ARG A 202 -13.54 -8.96 -5.27
CA ARG A 202 -13.80 -10.12 -4.39
C ARG A 202 -12.86 -11.29 -4.69
N ASN A 203 -12.42 -11.42 -5.93
CA ASN A 203 -11.65 -12.58 -6.39
C ASN A 203 -10.14 -12.43 -6.11
N CYS A 204 -9.61 -11.21 -6.09
CA CYS A 204 -8.19 -10.99 -5.76
C CYS A 204 -7.99 -10.53 -4.30
N PRO A 205 -6.95 -11.04 -3.61
CA PRO A 205 -6.63 -10.60 -2.26
C PRO A 205 -6.05 -9.18 -2.17
N LEU A 206 -5.62 -8.61 -3.29
CA LEU A 206 -5.14 -7.23 -3.38
C LEU A 206 -5.94 -6.48 -4.44
N THR A 207 -6.47 -5.32 -4.08
CA THR A 207 -7.06 -4.37 -5.01
C THR A 207 -6.37 -3.02 -4.86
N VAL A 208 -6.00 -2.40 -5.98
CA VAL A 208 -5.59 -0.99 -6.02
C VAL A 208 -6.49 -0.24 -7.00
N ALA A 209 -7.22 0.74 -6.49
CA ALA A 209 -8.17 1.53 -7.26
C ALA A 209 -7.74 3.00 -7.36
N GLY A 210 -7.50 3.47 -8.59
CA GLY A 210 -7.24 4.87 -8.89
C GLY A 210 -8.50 5.57 -9.37
N LEU A 211 -9.10 6.43 -8.54
CA LEU A 211 -10.39 7.09 -8.83
C LEU A 211 -10.26 8.39 -9.62
N GLY A 212 -9.12 8.60 -10.27
CA GLY A 212 -8.83 9.82 -11.03
C GLY A 212 -8.35 10.99 -10.15
N SER A 213 -7.73 11.97 -10.79
CA SER A 213 -7.14 13.12 -10.09
C SER A 213 -8.18 14.21 -9.87
N LEU A 214 -8.19 14.80 -8.67
CA LEU A 214 -9.04 15.95 -8.38
C LEU A 214 -8.52 17.19 -9.10
N PRO A 215 -9.39 17.95 -9.80
CA PRO A 215 -9.01 19.22 -10.39
C PRO A 215 -8.41 20.19 -9.35
N PRO A 216 -7.42 21.01 -9.74
CA PRO A 216 -6.86 22.01 -8.84
C PRO A 216 -7.93 23.04 -8.48
N ALA A 217 -8.03 23.38 -7.19
CA ALA A 217 -9.01 24.33 -6.69
C ALA A 217 -8.83 25.74 -7.28
N SER A 218 -7.62 26.09 -7.71
CA SER A 218 -7.26 27.40 -8.28
C SER A 218 -7.71 27.63 -9.73
N ALA A 219 -8.24 26.62 -10.42
CA ALA A 219 -8.78 26.80 -11.77
C ALA A 219 -10.08 27.63 -11.74
N ARG A 220 -10.38 28.38 -12.82
CA ARG A 220 -11.59 29.24 -12.91
C ARG A 220 -12.92 28.50 -12.64
N GLN A 221 -13.05 27.26 -13.09
CA GLN A 221 -14.20 26.38 -12.78
C GLN A 221 -13.83 25.32 -11.71
N GLY A 222 -12.70 25.51 -11.05
CA GLY A 222 -12.04 24.57 -10.15
C GLY A 222 -12.92 24.11 -9.00
N PRO A 223 -13.58 25.00 -8.23
CA PRO A 223 -14.41 24.59 -7.10
C PRO A 223 -15.57 23.67 -7.49
N ALA A 224 -16.34 24.02 -8.52
CA ALA A 224 -17.47 23.21 -8.98
C ALA A 224 -17.03 21.88 -9.61
N ALA A 225 -15.98 21.91 -10.44
CA ALA A 225 -15.40 20.70 -11.03
C ALA A 225 -14.82 19.77 -9.97
N ARG A 226 -14.13 20.32 -8.96
CA ARG A 226 -13.59 19.57 -7.82
C ARG A 226 -14.70 18.95 -6.99
N ALA A 227 -15.76 19.69 -6.67
CA ALA A 227 -16.90 19.15 -5.92
C ALA A 227 -17.60 18.00 -6.68
N ARG A 228 -17.72 18.09 -8.01
CA ARG A 228 -18.25 16.99 -8.84
C ARG A 228 -17.32 15.77 -8.84
N ALA A 229 -16.02 15.98 -8.98
CA ALA A 229 -15.03 14.91 -8.92
C ALA A 229 -15.02 14.21 -7.55
N LEU A 230 -15.14 14.98 -6.46
CA LEU A 230 -15.25 14.45 -5.10
C LEU A 230 -16.48 13.57 -4.90
N ARG A 231 -17.67 14.03 -5.34
CA ARG A 231 -18.89 13.21 -5.28
C ARG A 231 -18.77 11.91 -6.07
N SER A 232 -18.18 11.98 -7.27
CA SER A 232 -17.93 10.79 -8.10
C SER A 232 -16.96 9.81 -7.41
N ALA A 233 -15.89 10.34 -6.82
CA ALA A 233 -14.90 9.53 -6.10
C ALA A 233 -15.49 8.91 -4.82
N ASP A 234 -16.32 9.64 -4.07
CA ASP A 234 -17.00 9.12 -2.87
C ASP A 234 -17.96 7.97 -3.21
N GLN A 235 -18.76 8.13 -4.27
CA GLN A 235 -19.66 7.07 -4.78
C GLN A 235 -18.89 5.85 -5.30
N ALA A 236 -17.75 6.07 -5.97
CA ALA A 236 -16.89 4.98 -6.41
C ALA A 236 -16.22 4.26 -5.22
N ALA A 237 -15.77 5.01 -4.22
CA ALA A 237 -15.22 4.47 -2.98
C ALA A 237 -16.27 3.62 -2.25
N GLU A 238 -17.52 4.06 -2.17
CA GLU A 238 -18.63 3.28 -1.58
C GLU A 238 -18.79 1.91 -2.25
N ARG A 239 -18.82 1.89 -3.58
CA ARG A 239 -18.94 0.63 -4.34
C ARG A 239 -17.76 -0.31 -4.10
N ILE A 240 -16.55 0.23 -4.04
CA ILE A 240 -15.32 -0.54 -3.78
C ILE A 240 -15.31 -1.08 -2.34
N ILE A 241 -15.64 -0.24 -1.35
CA ILE A 241 -15.70 -0.62 0.06
C ILE A 241 -16.77 -1.71 0.27
N ALA A 242 -17.93 -1.58 -0.36
CA ALA A 242 -19.00 -2.60 -0.32
C ALA A 242 -18.63 -3.90 -1.04
N ALA A 243 -17.62 -3.89 -1.91
CA ALA A 243 -17.09 -5.08 -2.57
C ALA A 243 -15.94 -5.73 -1.78
N ALA A 244 -15.33 -5.02 -0.82
CA ALA A 244 -14.19 -5.53 -0.07
C ALA A 244 -14.54 -6.82 0.70
N PRO A 245 -13.64 -7.82 0.72
CA PRO A 245 -13.83 -9.02 1.53
C PRO A 245 -13.98 -8.70 3.02
N ALA A 246 -14.72 -9.55 3.75
CA ALA A 246 -14.84 -9.43 5.20
C ALA A 246 -13.45 -9.50 5.86
N GLY A 247 -13.18 -8.62 6.83
CA GLY A 247 -11.89 -8.55 7.50
C GLY A 247 -10.74 -7.95 6.67
N ALA A 248 -11.04 -7.39 5.49
CA ALA A 248 -10.04 -6.67 4.69
C ALA A 248 -9.56 -5.40 5.39
N ILE A 249 -8.32 -5.00 5.08
CA ILE A 249 -7.82 -3.66 5.34
C ILE A 249 -8.24 -2.76 4.18
N VAL A 250 -8.97 -1.69 4.48
CA VAL A 250 -9.38 -0.68 3.52
C VAL A 250 -8.55 0.57 3.76
N VAL A 251 -7.93 1.09 2.70
CA VAL A 251 -7.15 2.32 2.74
C VAL A 251 -7.72 3.31 1.75
N VAL A 252 -7.91 4.56 2.17
CA VAL A 252 -8.12 5.69 1.26
C VAL A 252 -6.92 6.61 1.39
N ALA A 253 -6.22 6.86 0.28
CA ALA A 253 -5.05 7.71 0.24
C ALA A 253 -5.18 8.78 -0.85
N GLY A 254 -5.04 10.04 -0.44
CA GLY A 254 -4.76 11.13 -1.36
C GLY A 254 -3.33 11.01 -1.85
N LEU A 255 -3.14 10.79 -3.14
CA LEU A 255 -1.80 10.74 -3.75
C LEU A 255 -1.52 12.08 -4.45
N ALA A 256 -0.27 12.44 -4.70
CA ALA A 256 0.09 13.66 -5.42
C ALA A 256 -0.44 15.00 -4.82
N ASP A 257 0.36 16.04 -4.92
CA ASP A 257 0.03 17.38 -4.40
C ASP A 257 -0.22 18.43 -5.50
N GLY A 258 0.06 18.10 -6.77
CA GLY A 258 -0.08 19.03 -7.89
C GLY A 258 1.03 20.09 -7.87
N PRO A 259 0.85 21.27 -8.49
CA PRO A 259 1.90 22.27 -8.61
C PRO A 259 2.25 22.98 -7.29
N VAL A 260 1.38 22.90 -6.28
CA VAL A 260 1.62 23.48 -4.95
C VAL A 260 1.70 22.35 -3.94
N PRO A 261 2.80 22.21 -3.17
CA PRO A 261 2.91 21.13 -2.20
C PRO A 261 1.87 21.20 -1.08
N HIS A 262 1.23 20.07 -0.79
CA HIS A 262 0.26 19.93 0.30
C HIS A 262 0.31 18.52 0.89
N LEU A 263 0.02 18.43 2.20
CA LEU A 263 -0.29 17.15 2.82
C LEU A 263 -1.62 16.63 2.30
N GLN A 264 -1.64 15.34 1.95
CA GLN A 264 -2.83 14.65 1.47
C GLN A 264 -3.52 13.91 2.62
N ALA A 265 -4.80 13.59 2.47
CA ALA A 265 -5.52 12.79 3.45
C ALA A 265 -5.17 11.30 3.32
N ILE A 266 -5.08 10.59 4.44
CA ILE A 266 -5.05 9.14 4.46
C ILE A 266 -5.89 8.59 5.61
N ILE A 267 -6.64 7.54 5.31
CA ILE A 267 -7.48 6.80 6.26
C ILE A 267 -7.20 5.31 6.09
N VAL A 268 -7.00 4.58 7.19
CA VAL A 268 -6.91 3.12 7.21
C VAL A 268 -8.00 2.57 8.13
N SER A 269 -8.74 1.59 7.66
CA SER A 269 -9.81 0.90 8.40
C SER A 269 -9.69 -0.61 8.25
N GLY A 270 -10.18 -1.36 9.24
CA GLY A 270 -10.11 -2.82 9.29
C GLY A 270 -9.39 -3.32 10.54
N PRO A 271 -9.11 -4.63 10.64
CA PRO A 271 -8.52 -5.21 11.85
C PRO A 271 -7.23 -4.50 12.32
N GLY A 272 -7.22 -4.03 13.57
CA GLY A 272 -6.10 -3.27 14.15
C GLY A 272 -6.16 -1.76 13.95
N TYR A 273 -7.06 -1.26 13.11
CA TYR A 273 -7.25 0.18 12.85
C TYR A 273 -8.66 0.61 13.28
N SER A 274 -8.74 1.58 14.18
CA SER A 274 -9.95 2.32 14.52
C SER A 274 -9.58 3.75 14.96
N ARG A 275 -10.53 4.51 15.51
CA ARG A 275 -10.37 5.93 15.89
C ARG A 275 -9.00 6.28 16.49
N GLY A 276 -8.19 7.04 15.75
CA GLY A 276 -6.87 7.46 16.23
C GLY A 276 -5.97 7.89 15.10
N LEU A 277 -4.77 8.35 15.44
CA LEU A 277 -3.79 8.78 14.44
C LEU A 277 -2.95 7.61 13.95
N LEU A 278 -2.69 7.58 12.64
CA LEU A 278 -1.72 6.67 12.04
C LEU A 278 -0.30 7.04 12.50
N THR A 279 0.55 6.03 12.68
CA THR A 279 1.96 6.20 13.05
C THR A 279 2.85 5.45 12.06
N ALA A 280 4.06 5.96 11.82
CA ALA A 280 5.10 5.26 11.06
C ALA A 280 6.48 5.65 11.58
N ALA A 281 7.38 4.67 11.69
CA ALA A 281 8.74 4.90 12.16
C ALA A 281 9.57 5.81 11.23
N SER A 282 9.22 5.86 9.94
CA SER A 282 9.85 6.71 8.93
C SER A 282 9.67 8.21 9.21
N THR A 283 8.54 8.61 9.77
CA THR A 283 8.23 10.01 10.09
C THR A 283 8.49 10.36 11.55
N ARG A 284 8.40 9.37 12.45
CA ARG A 284 8.49 9.56 13.92
C ARG A 284 7.53 10.62 14.45
N ARG A 285 6.41 10.84 13.75
CA ARG A 285 5.39 11.82 14.12
C ARG A 285 4.00 11.21 13.99
N PRO A 286 3.23 11.11 15.09
CA PRO A 286 1.84 10.69 15.02
C PRO A 286 1.03 11.54 14.05
N GLY A 287 0.18 10.89 13.27
CA GLY A 287 -0.66 11.50 12.25
C GLY A 287 0.08 11.87 10.96
N LEU A 288 1.35 11.49 10.79
CA LEU A 288 2.10 11.75 9.57
C LEU A 288 2.73 10.46 9.03
N VAL A 289 2.48 10.17 7.75
CA VAL A 289 3.04 9.02 7.02
C VAL A 289 3.49 9.45 5.63
N THR A 290 4.26 8.62 4.94
CA THR A 290 4.78 8.87 3.59
C THR A 290 4.23 7.84 2.60
N ILE A 291 4.24 8.15 1.31
CA ILE A 291 3.74 7.23 0.28
C ILE A 291 4.49 5.89 0.23
N THR A 292 5.79 5.86 0.56
CA THR A 292 6.56 4.60 0.60
C THR A 292 6.17 3.72 1.79
N ASP A 293 5.60 4.29 2.85
CA ASP A 293 5.04 3.53 3.98
C ASP A 293 3.83 2.70 3.54
N LEU A 294 3.05 3.17 2.55
CA LEU A 294 1.90 2.42 2.02
C LEU A 294 2.36 1.09 1.40
N THR A 295 3.37 1.10 0.52
CA THR A 295 3.86 -0.13 -0.13
C THR A 295 4.32 -1.15 0.91
N VAL A 296 5.09 -0.71 1.90
CA VAL A 296 5.58 -1.58 3.00
C VAL A 296 4.43 -2.09 3.87
N SER A 297 3.41 -1.27 4.10
CA SER A 297 2.22 -1.66 4.87
C SER A 297 1.38 -2.70 4.15
N VAL A 298 1.19 -2.53 2.84
CA VAL A 298 0.43 -3.49 2.02
C VAL A 298 1.12 -4.85 2.03
N LEU A 299 2.45 -4.91 1.84
CA LEU A 299 3.22 -6.16 1.97
C LEU A 299 3.00 -6.81 3.34
N ARG A 300 3.09 -6.02 4.42
CA ARG A 300 2.88 -6.52 5.79
C ARG A 300 1.46 -7.04 6.03
N TRP A 301 0.42 -6.30 5.65
CA TRP A 301 -0.97 -6.73 5.83
C TRP A 301 -1.27 -8.02 5.05
N ARG A 302 -0.62 -8.18 3.89
CA ARG A 302 -0.66 -9.38 3.06
C ARG A 302 0.27 -10.49 3.52
N ALA A 303 0.97 -10.31 4.65
CA ALA A 303 1.97 -11.24 5.17
C ALA A 303 3.03 -11.64 4.12
N GLN A 304 3.39 -10.70 3.22
CA GLN A 304 4.41 -10.88 2.20
C GLN A 304 5.76 -10.32 2.66
N PRO A 305 6.88 -10.89 2.17
CA PRO A 305 8.21 -10.40 2.50
C PRO A 305 8.40 -8.94 2.11
N ARG A 306 9.05 -8.17 3.00
CA ARG A 306 9.53 -6.81 2.70
C ARG A 306 10.97 -6.90 2.20
N PRO A 307 11.31 -6.34 1.02
CA PRO A 307 12.70 -6.21 0.61
C PRO A 307 13.50 -5.38 1.62
N ALA A 308 14.74 -5.79 1.89
CA ALA A 308 15.63 -5.07 2.80
C ALA A 308 15.88 -3.61 2.36
N ALA A 309 15.85 -3.35 1.05
CA ALA A 309 16.03 -2.04 0.45
C ALA A 309 14.78 -1.14 0.48
N ALA A 310 13.61 -1.65 0.92
CA ALA A 310 12.38 -0.87 0.91
C ALA A 310 12.48 0.32 1.89
N VAL A 311 12.24 1.53 1.40
CA VAL A 311 12.51 2.79 2.12
C VAL A 311 11.47 3.07 3.21
N GLY A 312 10.20 2.72 2.98
CA GLY A 312 9.10 3.00 3.90
C GLY A 312 9.14 2.19 5.21
N SER A 313 8.26 2.53 6.13
CA SER A 313 7.99 1.79 7.37
C SER A 313 6.54 1.33 7.41
N PRO A 314 6.23 0.21 8.09
CA PRO A 314 4.85 -0.19 8.28
C PRO A 314 4.03 0.89 8.99
N ILE A 315 2.88 1.21 8.44
CA ILE A 315 1.87 2.07 9.06
C ILE A 315 1.24 1.29 10.20
N MET A 316 1.15 1.93 11.35
CA MET A 316 0.59 1.43 12.58
C MET A 316 -0.48 2.39 13.07
N ARG A 317 -1.15 2.00 14.15
CA ARG A 317 -1.91 2.89 14.99
C ARG A 317 -1.32 2.80 16.39
#